data_AF-D8DTW1-F1
#
_entry.id   AF-D8DTW1-F1
#
_cell.length_a   1.000
_cell.length_b   1.000
_cell.length_c   1.000
_cell.angle_alpha   90.00
_cell.angle_beta   90.00
_cell.angle_gamma   90.00
#
_symmetry.space_group_name_H-M   'P 1'
#
loop_
_entity.id
_entity.type
_entity.pdbx_description
1 polymer ?
#
loop_
_entity_poly.entity_id
_entity_poly.type
_entity_poly.pdbx_seq_one_letter_code
_entity_poly.pdbx_strand_id
1 'polypeptide(L)'
;MESILRSLSIQSTRANKGQIPQIAEGYSTQKLVSRSTSGENVDSNYVYVFNFKDNGGYAIMSNDTRLGPLLAITETGQLKKDSVINNPGFILFLEYTDASYNVLAKQGIPNHRIKDSIVYSPWSEEYIDLPEGPCKVQWDQGYPYNNFTPVIENDGHIADISRTLAHFGYSSCGQEVDYSYDAVLSEIRQGAPVLVSGSDLYKKHYVLGFEVSTDYLGHCWLIDGARELIRTMTDYSIYGKVEGISYEKKYYLHCNFGWSGNFDGYYYDGVFNHLKLITGIRK
;
A
#
# COMPACT_ATOMS: atom_id res chain seq x y z
N MET A 1 6.18 13.97 -7.79
CA MET A 1 4.76 13.62 -7.66
C MET A 1 4.15 13.26 -9.01
N GLU A 2 4.15 14.16 -9.99
CA GLU A 2 3.55 13.89 -11.30
C GLU A 2 4.08 12.62 -11.98
N SER A 3 5.39 12.42 -12.03
CA SER A 3 5.97 11.23 -12.69
C SER A 3 5.61 9.91 -12.01
N ILE A 4 5.52 9.88 -10.68
CA ILE A 4 5.13 8.67 -9.94
C ILE A 4 3.63 8.36 -10.14
N LEU A 5 2.78 9.39 -10.13
CA LEU A 5 1.36 9.24 -10.40
C LEU A 5 1.09 8.83 -11.85
N ARG A 6 1.87 9.33 -12.82
CA ARG A 6 1.80 8.86 -14.23
C ARG A 6 2.18 7.40 -14.38
N SER A 7 3.19 6.97 -13.63
CA SER A 7 3.67 5.60 -13.70
C SER A 7 2.59 4.67 -13.16
N LEU A 8 2.09 4.95 -11.96
CA LEU A 8 1.11 4.09 -11.29
C LEU A 8 -0.36 4.33 -11.70
N SER A 9 -0.66 5.29 -12.60
CA SER A 9 -2.05 5.53 -13.00
C SER A 9 -2.57 4.41 -13.90
N ILE A 10 -3.45 3.60 -13.32
CA ILE A 10 -4.21 2.58 -14.03
C ILE A 10 -5.53 3.21 -14.39
N GLN A 11 -5.53 4.00 -15.46
CA GLN A 11 -6.82 4.37 -16.04
C GLN A 11 -7.39 3.16 -16.78
N SER A 12 -8.64 2.84 -16.46
CA SER A 12 -9.42 1.65 -16.80
C SER A 12 -9.54 1.31 -18.30
N THR A 13 -8.96 2.11 -19.19
CA THR A 13 -8.95 1.86 -20.65
C THR A 13 -7.57 2.08 -21.25
N ARG A 14 -7.20 1.25 -22.23
CA ARG A 14 -5.95 1.39 -23.03
C ARG A 14 -5.78 2.78 -23.65
N ALA A 15 -6.85 3.54 -23.85
CA ALA A 15 -6.83 4.90 -24.40
C ALA A 15 -6.27 5.96 -23.44
N ASN A 16 -6.29 5.68 -22.14
CA ASN A 16 -5.92 6.64 -21.09
C ASN A 16 -4.65 6.25 -20.30
N LYS A 17 -4.00 5.15 -20.69
CA LYS A 17 -2.78 4.66 -20.05
C LYS A 17 -1.67 5.73 -20.11
N GLY A 18 -1.15 6.14 -18.94
CA GLY A 18 -0.10 7.17 -18.82
C GLY A 18 -0.58 8.63 -18.66
N GLN A 19 -1.89 8.88 -18.61
CA GLN A 19 -2.42 10.20 -18.24
C GLN A 19 -2.40 10.39 -16.72
N ILE A 20 -2.03 11.60 -16.25
CA ILE A 20 -2.16 11.95 -14.83
C ILE A 20 -3.65 12.07 -14.50
N PRO A 21 -4.13 11.38 -13.45
CA PRO A 21 -5.45 11.64 -12.90
C PRO A 21 -5.57 13.10 -12.48
N GLN A 22 -6.58 13.82 -12.97
CA GLN A 22 -6.77 15.21 -12.58
C GLN A 22 -7.15 15.28 -11.10
N ILE A 23 -6.45 16.11 -10.34
CA ILE A 23 -6.73 16.32 -8.91
C ILE A 23 -8.01 17.16 -8.79
N ALA A 24 -8.96 16.68 -7.98
CA ALA A 24 -10.17 17.41 -7.61
C ALA A 24 -9.94 18.23 -6.34
N GLU A 25 -9.36 17.61 -5.33
CA GLU A 25 -9.09 18.21 -4.02
C GLU A 25 -7.86 17.56 -3.37
N GLY A 26 -7.26 18.25 -2.41
CA GLY A 26 -6.21 17.68 -1.58
C GLY A 26 -6.18 18.30 -0.19
N TYR A 27 -5.71 17.52 0.79
CA TYR A 27 -5.57 17.94 2.17
C TYR A 27 -4.38 17.25 2.83
N SER A 28 -3.95 17.76 3.99
CA SER A 28 -2.98 17.09 4.85
C SER A 28 -3.62 16.62 6.15
N THR A 29 -3.07 15.56 6.72
CA THR A 29 -3.38 15.11 8.07
C THR A 29 -2.34 15.67 9.04
N GLN A 30 -2.79 16.06 10.24
CA GLN A 30 -1.92 16.70 11.23
C GLN A 30 -1.47 15.73 12.31
N LYS A 31 -0.23 15.92 12.78
CA LYS A 31 0.28 15.27 13.98
C LYS A 31 -0.27 15.96 15.22
N LEU A 32 -1.13 15.27 15.97
CA LEU A 32 -1.53 15.71 17.31
C LEU A 32 -0.31 15.62 18.23
N VAL A 33 0.35 16.76 18.49
CA VAL A 33 1.46 16.82 19.43
C VAL A 33 0.90 16.83 20.86
N SER A 34 1.18 15.78 21.63
CA SER A 34 1.02 15.84 23.08
C SER A 34 2.03 16.84 23.65
N ARG A 35 1.55 17.89 24.32
CA ARG A 35 2.34 19.01 24.87
C ARG A 35 3.61 18.51 25.59
N SER A 36 4.78 18.67 24.98
CA SER A 36 6.07 18.61 25.66
C SER A 36 6.61 20.03 25.87
N THR A 37 7.15 20.26 27.07
CA THR A 37 7.55 21.55 27.68
C THR A 37 8.78 22.25 27.07
N SER A 38 9.05 22.07 25.78
CA SER A 38 10.14 22.76 25.08
C SER A 38 9.63 23.23 23.72
N GLY A 39 9.55 24.56 23.59
CA GLY A 39 8.81 25.27 22.56
C GLY A 39 9.44 25.22 21.17
N GLU A 40 9.32 24.09 20.49
CA GLU A 40 9.29 24.04 19.03
C GLU A 40 7.98 23.38 18.58
N ASN A 41 6.99 24.23 18.31
CA ASN A 41 5.80 23.84 17.58
C ASN A 41 6.19 23.57 16.13
N VAL A 42 6.56 22.33 15.81
CA VAL A 42 6.60 21.88 14.43
C VAL A 42 5.28 21.20 14.12
N ASP A 43 4.34 21.98 13.62
CA ASP A 43 3.13 21.50 12.95
C ASP A 43 3.58 20.64 11.76
N SER A 44 3.68 19.33 11.99
CA SER A 44 4.20 18.37 11.01
C SER A 44 3.04 17.56 10.48
N ASN A 45 2.81 17.65 9.17
CA ASN A 45 1.84 16.81 8.48
C ASN A 45 2.33 15.36 8.49
N TYR A 46 1.45 14.38 8.73
CA TYR A 46 1.78 12.97 8.56
C TYR A 46 1.83 12.62 7.07
N VAL A 47 0.73 12.87 6.37
CA VAL A 47 0.57 12.57 4.94
C VAL A 47 -0.21 13.67 4.23
N TYR A 48 -0.10 13.69 2.91
CA TYR A 48 -0.97 14.47 2.02
C TYR A 48 -1.87 13.51 1.24
N VAL A 49 -3.15 13.82 1.14
CA VAL A 49 -4.14 13.07 0.36
C VAL A 49 -4.57 13.92 -0.82
N PHE A 50 -4.65 13.31 -2.01
CA PHE A 50 -5.10 13.94 -3.24
C PHE A 50 -6.20 13.10 -3.86
N ASN A 51 -7.45 13.56 -3.79
CA ASN A 51 -8.58 12.90 -4.45
C ASN A 51 -8.63 13.31 -5.92
N PHE A 52 -8.87 12.34 -6.78
CA PHE A 52 -8.98 12.55 -8.23
C PHE A 52 -10.41 12.85 -8.64
N LYS A 53 -10.55 13.55 -9.78
CA LYS A 53 -11.85 13.84 -10.39
C LYS A 53 -12.58 12.56 -10.79
N ASP A 54 -13.90 12.69 -10.99
CA ASP A 54 -14.75 11.65 -11.55
C ASP A 54 -14.73 10.33 -10.77
N ASN A 55 -14.52 10.40 -9.46
CA ASN A 55 -14.39 9.25 -8.57
C ASN A 55 -13.24 8.30 -8.96
N GLY A 56 -12.22 8.83 -9.66
CA GLY A 56 -11.08 8.08 -10.17
C GLY A 56 -10.03 7.69 -9.13
N GLY A 57 -10.41 7.62 -7.85
CA GLY A 57 -9.54 7.24 -6.75
C GLY A 57 -8.81 8.41 -6.10
N TYR A 58 -7.77 8.09 -5.35
CA TYR A 58 -6.96 9.06 -4.64
C TYR A 58 -5.54 8.55 -4.41
N ALA A 59 -4.62 9.46 -4.10
CA ALA A 59 -3.26 9.15 -3.70
C ALA A 59 -2.96 9.65 -2.29
N ILE A 60 -2.25 8.83 -1.52
CA ILE A 60 -1.68 9.18 -0.22
C ILE A 60 -0.17 9.34 -0.40
N MET A 61 0.32 10.55 -0.18
CA MET A 61 1.72 10.93 -0.32
C MET A 61 2.36 11.10 1.05
N SER A 62 3.57 10.58 1.23
CA SER A 62 4.35 10.75 2.45
C SER A 62 4.88 12.18 2.56
N ASN A 63 4.90 12.72 3.79
CA ASN A 63 5.64 13.94 4.13
C ASN A 63 7.04 13.63 4.71
N ASP A 64 7.53 12.40 4.54
CA ASP A 64 8.81 11.94 5.08
C ASP A 64 9.63 11.23 4.02
N THR A 65 10.79 11.82 3.76
CA THR A 65 11.72 11.38 2.72
C THR A 65 12.38 10.04 3.01
N ARG A 66 12.21 9.47 4.22
CA ARG A 66 12.69 8.14 4.58
C ARG A 66 11.79 7.04 4.06
N LEU A 67 10.53 7.34 3.77
CA LEU A 67 9.59 6.43 3.14
C LEU A 67 9.48 6.67 1.63
N GLY A 68 8.72 5.81 0.94
CA GLY A 68 8.32 6.05 -0.43
C GLY A 68 7.48 7.34 -0.53
N PRO A 69 7.72 8.19 -1.55
CA PRO A 69 6.99 9.46 -1.68
C PRO A 69 5.48 9.24 -1.88
N LEU A 70 5.10 8.18 -2.60
CA LEU A 70 3.72 7.70 -2.69
C LEU A 70 3.59 6.48 -1.78
N LEU A 71 2.64 6.53 -0.85
CA LEU A 71 2.31 5.45 0.08
C LEU A 71 1.19 4.56 -0.46
N ALA A 72 0.16 5.16 -1.04
CA ALA A 72 -0.96 4.43 -1.64
C ALA A 72 -1.54 5.19 -2.82
N ILE A 73 -2.04 4.47 -3.82
CA ILE A 73 -2.90 5.00 -4.87
C ILE A 73 -4.06 4.03 -5.11
N THR A 74 -5.29 4.52 -5.02
CA THR A 74 -6.50 3.74 -5.29
C THR A 74 -7.04 4.05 -6.67
N GLU A 75 -7.76 3.08 -7.24
CA GLU A 75 -8.30 3.20 -8.61
C GLU A 75 -9.66 3.89 -8.64
N THR A 76 -10.41 3.84 -7.54
CA THR A 76 -11.75 4.41 -7.43
C THR A 76 -12.01 4.98 -6.04
N GLY A 77 -13.05 5.80 -5.91
CA GLY A 77 -13.48 6.36 -4.64
C GLY A 77 -12.79 7.69 -4.29
N GLN A 78 -13.01 8.14 -3.06
CA GLN A 78 -12.41 9.32 -2.46
C GLN A 78 -12.14 9.04 -0.98
N LEU A 79 -11.04 9.57 -0.47
CA LEU A 79 -10.74 9.56 0.96
C LEU A 79 -11.06 10.96 1.51
N LYS A 80 -12.11 11.07 2.31
CA LYS A 80 -12.52 12.34 2.91
C LYS A 80 -11.85 12.51 4.26
N LYS A 81 -11.43 13.74 4.57
CA LYS A 81 -10.66 14.08 5.77
C LYS A 81 -11.30 13.61 7.08
N ASP A 82 -12.61 13.78 7.21
CA ASP A 82 -13.34 13.54 8.47
C ASP A 82 -14.11 12.21 8.45
N SER A 83 -13.77 11.28 7.55
CA SER A 83 -14.38 9.95 7.51
C SER A 83 -13.67 8.98 8.43
N VAL A 84 -14.44 8.18 9.15
CA VAL A 84 -13.93 7.02 9.88
C VAL A 84 -13.59 5.93 8.86
N ILE A 85 -12.34 5.51 8.87
CA ILE A 85 -11.89 4.40 8.04
C ILE A 85 -12.37 3.10 8.68
N ASN A 86 -13.12 2.31 7.92
CA ASN A 86 -13.67 1.02 8.35
C ASN A 86 -13.35 -0.08 7.32
N ASN A 87 -12.07 -0.33 7.10
CA ASN A 87 -11.55 -1.44 6.30
C ASN A 87 -10.29 -1.97 7.03
N PRO A 88 -10.31 -3.19 7.57
CA PRO A 88 -9.22 -3.67 8.42
C PRO A 88 -7.90 -3.85 7.68
N GLY A 89 -7.92 -4.25 6.40
CA GLY A 89 -6.71 -4.36 5.58
C GLY A 89 -6.03 -3.01 5.36
N PHE A 90 -6.83 -1.98 5.05
CA PHE A 90 -6.32 -0.63 4.88
C PHE A 90 -5.87 0.00 6.22
N ILE A 91 -6.56 -0.28 7.32
CA ILE A 91 -6.15 0.15 8.67
C ILE A 91 -4.78 -0.44 9.02
N LEU A 92 -4.56 -1.75 8.82
CA LEU A 92 -3.28 -2.39 9.05
C LEU A 92 -2.16 -1.76 8.21
N PHE A 93 -2.43 -1.42 6.94
CA PHE A 93 -1.48 -0.68 6.12
C PHE A 93 -1.08 0.67 6.75
N LEU A 94 -2.05 1.46 7.22
CA LEU A 94 -1.78 2.73 7.89
C LEU A 94 -0.98 2.53 9.19
N GLU A 95 -1.30 1.50 9.97
CA GLU A 95 -0.64 1.18 11.23
C GLU A 95 0.82 0.77 11.04
N TYR A 96 1.10 -0.11 10.06
CA TYR A 96 2.47 -0.49 9.74
C TYR A 96 3.26 0.65 9.11
N THR A 97 2.58 1.53 8.37
CA THR A 97 3.18 2.78 7.89
C THR A 97 3.61 3.66 9.07
N ASP A 98 2.72 3.93 10.02
CA ASP A 98 3.00 4.69 11.25
C ASP A 98 4.13 4.05 12.08
N ALA A 99 4.12 2.73 12.23
CA ALA A 99 5.21 2.01 12.90
C ALA A 99 6.55 2.21 12.17
N SER A 100 6.57 2.12 10.85
CA SER A 100 7.76 2.32 10.02
C SER A 100 8.32 3.74 10.14
N TYR A 101 7.44 4.76 10.11
CA TYR A 101 7.82 6.16 10.42
C TYR A 101 8.56 6.25 11.76
N ASN A 102 8.00 5.66 12.80
CA ASN A 102 8.54 5.73 14.15
C ASN A 102 9.89 5.00 14.30
N VAL A 103 10.06 3.87 13.61
CA VAL A 103 11.34 3.13 13.58
C VAL A 103 12.43 3.96 12.89
N LEU A 104 12.15 4.46 11.69
CA LEU A 104 13.11 5.26 10.90
C LEU A 104 13.49 6.57 11.62
N ALA A 105 12.53 7.17 12.34
CA ALA A 105 12.78 8.32 13.21
C ALA A 105 13.73 8.02 14.37
N LYS A 106 13.52 6.89 15.07
CA LYS A 106 14.39 6.48 16.19
C LYS A 106 15.80 6.11 15.76
N GLN A 107 15.97 5.62 14.53
CA GLN A 107 17.29 5.30 13.98
C GLN A 107 18.12 6.54 13.63
N GLY A 108 17.60 7.75 13.85
CA GLY A 108 18.31 9.00 13.58
C GLY A 108 18.56 9.25 12.09
N ILE A 109 17.86 8.53 11.21
CA ILE A 109 17.95 8.77 9.77
C ILE A 109 17.37 10.17 9.51
N PRO A 110 18.14 11.11 8.93
CA PRO A 110 17.65 12.45 8.68
C PRO A 110 16.47 12.44 7.70
N ASN A 111 15.42 13.20 7.99
CA ASN A 111 14.27 13.41 7.10
C ASN A 111 14.58 14.44 5.98
N HIS A 112 15.82 14.50 5.52
CA HIS A 112 16.21 15.39 4.43
C HIS A 112 17.33 14.73 3.62
N ARG A 113 16.94 14.10 2.50
CA ARG A 113 17.88 13.42 1.59
C ARG A 113 17.89 14.00 0.18
N ILE A 114 17.49 15.25 0.00
CA ILE A 114 17.80 15.96 -1.24
C ILE A 114 19.20 16.54 -1.08
N LYS A 115 20.22 15.84 -1.56
CA LYS A 115 21.47 16.52 -1.90
C LYS A 115 21.18 17.37 -3.13
N ASP A 116 21.44 18.67 -3.05
CA ASP A 116 21.27 19.58 -4.20
C ASP A 116 22.10 19.17 -5.43
N SER A 117 23.12 18.34 -5.22
CA SER A 117 23.96 17.76 -6.28
C SER A 117 23.31 16.62 -7.07
N ILE A 118 22.16 16.08 -6.63
CA ILE A 118 21.51 14.92 -7.27
C ILE A 118 20.34 15.38 -8.13
N VAL A 119 20.40 15.06 -9.42
CA VAL A 119 19.27 15.19 -10.35
C VAL A 119 18.60 13.84 -10.50
N TYR A 120 17.28 13.82 -10.30
CA TYR A 120 16.45 12.63 -10.43
C TYR A 120 15.74 12.62 -11.79
N SER A 121 15.83 11.50 -12.51
CA SER A 121 14.97 11.30 -13.68
C SER A 121 13.50 11.15 -13.26
N PRO A 122 12.55 11.30 -14.19
CA PRO A 122 11.20 10.80 -13.99
C PRO A 122 11.22 9.32 -13.56
N TRP A 123 10.24 8.94 -12.75
CA TRP A 123 9.96 7.52 -12.51
C TRP A 123 9.54 6.85 -13.81
N SER A 124 10.02 5.63 -13.98
CA SER A 124 9.62 4.71 -15.03
C SER A 124 9.18 3.40 -14.40
N GLU A 125 8.26 2.70 -15.06
CA GLU A 125 7.60 1.52 -14.51
C GLU A 125 8.05 0.26 -15.25
N GLU A 126 8.36 -0.79 -14.49
CA GLU A 126 8.50 -2.15 -15.00
C GLU A 126 7.23 -2.92 -14.60
N TYR A 127 6.38 -3.23 -15.59
CA TYR A 127 5.09 -3.90 -15.36
C TYR A 127 5.29 -5.37 -15.01
N ILE A 128 4.80 -5.79 -13.85
CA ILE A 128 4.80 -7.20 -13.42
C ILE A 128 3.44 -7.54 -12.79
N ASP A 129 2.37 -7.34 -13.57
CA ASP A 129 1.03 -7.78 -13.20
C ASP A 129 0.83 -9.26 -13.52
N LEU A 130 -0.21 -9.88 -12.94
CA LEU A 130 -0.71 -11.16 -13.42
C LEU A 130 -0.97 -11.08 -14.93
N PRO A 131 -0.76 -12.17 -15.70
CA PRO A 131 -0.95 -12.17 -17.16
C PRO A 131 -2.33 -11.65 -17.62
N GLU A 132 -3.36 -11.82 -16.78
CA GLU A 132 -4.74 -11.38 -17.03
C GLU A 132 -5.11 -10.03 -16.38
N GLY A 133 -4.15 -9.40 -15.69
CA GLY A 133 -4.34 -8.25 -14.82
C GLY A 133 -4.82 -8.62 -13.41
N PRO A 134 -4.99 -7.63 -12.52
CA PRO A 134 -5.51 -7.83 -11.16
C PRO A 134 -6.87 -8.56 -11.16
N CYS A 135 -7.20 -9.16 -10.03
CA CYS A 135 -8.45 -9.85 -9.81
C CYS A 135 -9.63 -8.90 -10.02
N LYS A 136 -10.55 -9.25 -10.93
CA LYS A 136 -11.67 -8.40 -11.31
C LYS A 136 -12.83 -8.42 -10.32
N VAL A 137 -12.83 -9.34 -9.35
CA VAL A 137 -13.92 -9.47 -8.39
C VAL A 137 -13.64 -8.67 -7.13
N GLN A 138 -14.66 -7.93 -6.69
CA GLN A 138 -14.63 -7.05 -5.52
C GLN A 138 -15.64 -7.58 -4.50
N TRP A 139 -15.30 -8.69 -3.87
CA TRP A 139 -16.16 -9.34 -2.87
C TRP A 139 -16.11 -8.61 -1.53
N ASP A 140 -17.05 -8.96 -0.65
CA ASP A 140 -17.20 -8.42 0.70
C ASP A 140 -17.29 -9.57 1.71
N GLN A 141 -17.23 -9.26 3.01
CA GLN A 141 -17.50 -10.21 4.07
C GLN A 141 -18.99 -10.31 4.41
N GLY A 142 -19.78 -9.29 4.06
CA GLY A 142 -21.21 -9.23 4.36
C GLY A 142 -22.11 -9.99 3.39
N TYR A 143 -23.40 -9.67 3.45
CA TYR A 143 -24.40 -10.20 2.51
C TYR A 143 -24.07 -9.77 1.07
N PRO A 144 -24.22 -10.65 0.05
CA PRO A 144 -24.73 -12.02 0.10
C PRO A 144 -23.65 -13.10 0.36
N TYR A 145 -22.39 -12.71 0.53
CA TYR A 145 -21.24 -13.61 0.62
C TYR A 145 -21.26 -14.48 1.88
N ASN A 146 -21.86 -13.97 2.96
CA ASN A 146 -22.01 -14.68 4.23
C ASN A 146 -23.33 -15.46 4.40
N ASN A 147 -24.13 -15.64 3.34
CA ASN A 147 -25.44 -16.31 3.44
C ASN A 147 -25.40 -17.74 4.01
N PHE A 148 -24.24 -18.40 3.95
CA PHE A 148 -24.05 -19.76 4.44
C PHE A 148 -23.03 -19.85 5.59
N THR A 149 -22.52 -18.71 6.08
CA THR A 149 -21.67 -18.73 7.28
C THR A 149 -22.55 -18.99 8.50
N PRO A 150 -22.12 -19.84 9.44
CA PRO A 150 -22.82 -20.00 10.72
C PRO A 150 -23.03 -18.64 11.40
N VAL A 151 -24.14 -18.47 12.12
CA VAL A 151 -24.35 -17.30 13.00
C VAL A 151 -23.44 -17.48 14.22
N ILE A 152 -22.14 -17.27 14.06
CA ILE A 152 -21.13 -17.35 15.13
C ILE A 152 -20.09 -16.25 14.88
N GLU A 153 -19.69 -15.55 15.95
CA GLU A 153 -18.86 -14.33 15.97
C GLU A 153 -17.37 -14.51 15.57
N ASN A 154 -16.98 -15.61 14.92
CA ASN A 154 -15.57 -15.90 14.63
C ASN A 154 -15.28 -15.83 13.12
N ASP A 155 -14.50 -14.81 12.74
CA ASP A 155 -13.93 -14.63 11.40
C ASP A 155 -12.97 -15.76 11.01
N GLY A 156 -12.85 -16.01 9.71
CA GLY A 156 -12.10 -17.14 9.14
C GLY A 156 -10.64 -17.22 9.59
N HIS A 157 -10.24 -18.38 10.09
CA HIS A 157 -8.86 -18.65 10.49
C HIS A 157 -7.99 -19.04 9.28
N ILE A 158 -6.79 -18.47 9.19
CA ILE A 158 -5.79 -18.81 8.18
C ILE A 158 -5.46 -20.32 8.13
N ALA A 159 -5.58 -21.01 9.28
CA ALA A 159 -5.40 -22.44 9.41
C ALA A 159 -6.40 -23.28 8.58
N ASP A 160 -7.59 -22.74 8.30
CA ASP A 160 -8.62 -23.44 7.52
C ASP A 160 -8.46 -23.26 6.01
N ILE A 161 -7.64 -22.30 5.55
CA ILE A 161 -7.41 -22.02 4.13
C ILE A 161 -6.83 -23.26 3.45
N SER A 162 -5.80 -23.86 4.02
CA SER A 162 -5.15 -25.03 3.43
C SER A 162 -6.11 -26.21 3.28
N ARG A 163 -6.92 -26.47 4.31
CA ARG A 163 -7.91 -27.56 4.27
C ARG A 163 -8.98 -27.31 3.22
N THR A 164 -9.42 -26.06 3.09
CA THR A 164 -10.44 -25.64 2.13
C THR A 164 -9.94 -25.78 0.70
N LEU A 165 -8.71 -25.34 0.42
CA LEU A 165 -8.07 -25.50 -0.90
C LEU A 165 -7.93 -26.99 -1.27
N ALA A 166 -7.49 -27.84 -0.33
CA ALA A 166 -7.40 -29.28 -0.57
C ALA A 166 -8.76 -29.88 -0.93
N HIS A 167 -9.83 -29.46 -0.25
CA HIS A 167 -11.19 -29.91 -0.54
C HIS A 167 -11.67 -29.49 -1.93
N PHE A 168 -11.26 -28.31 -2.42
CA PHE A 168 -11.51 -27.86 -3.79
C PHE A 168 -10.59 -28.50 -4.85
N GLY A 169 -9.74 -29.45 -4.45
CA GLY A 169 -8.91 -30.23 -5.36
C GLY A 169 -7.61 -29.54 -5.78
N TYR A 170 -7.14 -28.55 -5.02
CA TYR A 170 -5.83 -27.94 -5.27
C TYR A 170 -4.71 -28.95 -5.00
N SER A 171 -3.81 -29.12 -5.98
CA SER A 171 -2.62 -29.97 -5.88
C SER A 171 -1.58 -29.46 -4.86
N SER A 172 -1.56 -28.16 -4.60
CA SER A 172 -0.79 -27.55 -3.52
C SER A 172 -1.61 -26.46 -2.82
N CYS A 173 -1.71 -26.56 -1.50
CA CYS A 173 -2.51 -25.64 -0.67
C CYS A 173 -1.70 -24.44 -0.15
N GLY A 174 -0.47 -24.31 -0.62
CA GLY A 174 0.46 -23.26 -0.24
C GLY A 174 1.16 -23.50 1.10
N GLN A 175 2.11 -22.61 1.41
CA GLN A 175 2.90 -22.59 2.63
C GLN A 175 2.92 -21.18 3.20
N GLU A 176 2.75 -21.07 4.52
CA GLU A 176 2.92 -19.80 5.22
C GLU A 176 4.40 -19.43 5.28
N VAL A 177 4.73 -18.22 4.85
CA VAL A 177 6.08 -17.65 4.90
C VAL A 177 6.02 -16.20 5.39
N ASP A 178 7.14 -15.72 5.94
CA ASP A 178 7.30 -14.29 6.22
C ASP A 178 7.28 -13.47 4.94
N TYR A 179 6.75 -12.26 5.02
CA TYR A 179 6.71 -11.35 3.89
C TYR A 179 8.11 -11.10 3.30
N SER A 180 8.21 -11.24 1.99
CA SER A 180 9.22 -10.58 1.18
C SER A 180 8.62 -10.21 -0.17
N TYR A 181 9.06 -9.08 -0.73
CA TYR A 181 8.62 -8.67 -2.07
C TYR A 181 8.93 -9.74 -3.12
N ASP A 182 10.08 -10.40 -3.02
CA ASP A 182 10.50 -11.47 -3.94
C ASP A 182 9.57 -12.69 -3.90
N ALA A 183 9.07 -13.07 -2.71
CA ALA A 183 8.11 -14.15 -2.58
C ALA A 183 6.79 -13.82 -3.28
N VAL A 184 6.30 -12.58 -3.12
CA VAL A 184 5.09 -12.11 -3.83
C VAL A 184 5.33 -12.11 -5.34
N LEU A 185 6.45 -11.51 -5.77
CA LEU A 185 6.79 -11.37 -7.17
C LEU A 185 6.93 -12.72 -7.88
N SER A 186 7.50 -13.71 -7.20
CA SER A 186 7.64 -15.08 -7.70
C SER A 186 6.27 -15.71 -8.01
N GLU A 187 5.28 -15.53 -7.15
CA GLU A 187 3.93 -16.06 -7.35
C GLU A 187 3.19 -15.32 -8.47
N ILE A 188 3.24 -13.98 -8.47
CA ILE A 188 2.60 -13.15 -9.50
C ILE A 188 3.17 -13.49 -10.90
N ARG A 189 4.49 -13.68 -11.03
CA ARG A 189 5.12 -14.09 -12.30
C ARG A 189 4.69 -15.49 -12.77
N GLN A 190 4.27 -16.36 -11.85
CA GLN A 190 3.70 -17.67 -12.16
C GLN A 190 2.19 -17.58 -12.45
N GLY A 191 1.59 -16.39 -12.44
CA GLY A 191 0.17 -16.18 -12.67
C GLY A 191 -0.70 -16.53 -11.45
N ALA A 192 -0.13 -16.57 -10.25
CA ALA A 192 -0.85 -16.86 -9.01
C ALA A 192 -0.92 -15.61 -8.11
N PRO A 193 -2.11 -15.18 -7.66
CA PRO A 193 -2.21 -14.18 -6.62
C PRO A 193 -1.79 -14.78 -5.26
N VAL A 194 -1.44 -13.92 -4.32
CA VAL A 194 -0.89 -14.29 -3.02
C VAL A 194 -1.88 -13.94 -1.93
N LEU A 195 -2.27 -14.93 -1.12
CA LEU A 195 -3.03 -14.66 0.10
C LEU A 195 -2.09 -14.11 1.16
N VAL A 196 -2.54 -13.07 1.84
CA VAL A 196 -1.76 -12.37 2.85
C VAL A 196 -2.60 -12.12 4.08
N SER A 197 -1.97 -12.18 5.25
CA SER A 197 -2.60 -11.85 6.52
C SER A 197 -1.74 -10.92 7.35
N GLY A 198 -2.39 -10.01 8.05
CA GLY A 198 -1.78 -9.15 9.05
C GLY A 198 -2.64 -9.08 10.31
N SER A 199 -2.02 -8.67 11.40
CA SER A 199 -2.67 -8.44 12.68
C SER A 199 -1.97 -7.32 13.44
N ASP A 200 -2.74 -6.56 14.21
CA ASP A 200 -2.23 -5.68 15.25
C ASP A 200 -3.09 -5.88 16.51
N LEU A 201 -2.42 -6.07 17.64
CA LEU A 201 -3.09 -6.26 18.93
C LEU A 201 -3.48 -4.92 19.57
N TYR A 202 -2.94 -3.81 19.08
CA TYR A 202 -3.19 -2.48 19.62
C TYR A 202 -4.27 -1.76 18.83
N LYS A 203 -5.46 -1.66 19.43
CA LYS A 203 -6.57 -0.85 18.90
C LYS A 203 -6.24 0.63 18.99
N LYS A 204 -5.94 1.26 17.85
CA LYS A 204 -5.74 2.71 17.73
C LYS A 204 -7.04 3.38 17.26
N HIS A 205 -7.42 4.50 17.87
CA HIS A 205 -8.54 5.33 17.38
C HIS A 205 -8.12 6.26 16.24
N TYR A 206 -6.83 6.61 16.18
CA TYR A 206 -6.26 7.49 15.16
C TYR A 206 -4.91 6.96 14.67
N VAL A 207 -4.72 6.92 13.35
CA VAL A 207 -3.48 6.46 12.70
C VAL A 207 -3.15 7.42 11.56
N LEU A 208 -1.93 7.98 11.56
CA LEU A 208 -1.49 9.01 10.60
C LEU A 208 -2.47 10.20 10.46
N GLY A 209 -3.23 10.50 11.53
CA GLY A 209 -4.23 11.56 11.58
C GLY A 209 -5.59 11.22 10.97
N PHE A 210 -5.83 9.97 10.57
CA PHE A 210 -7.16 9.47 10.22
C PHE A 210 -7.83 8.82 11.42
N GLU A 211 -9.13 9.01 11.59
CA GLU A 211 -9.94 8.23 12.52
C GLU A 211 -10.17 6.83 11.93
N VAL A 212 -9.96 5.78 12.73
CA VAL A 212 -10.09 4.39 12.28
C VAL A 212 -11.01 3.59 13.21
N SER A 213 -11.70 2.59 12.65
CA SER A 213 -12.43 1.61 13.43
C SER A 213 -11.48 0.77 14.29
N THR A 214 -11.96 0.37 15.47
CA THR A 214 -11.20 -0.44 16.44
C THR A 214 -11.76 -1.86 16.57
N ASP A 215 -12.66 -2.27 15.69
CA ASP A 215 -13.39 -3.53 15.85
C ASP A 215 -12.57 -4.75 15.42
N TYR A 216 -11.41 -4.54 14.78
CA TYR A 216 -10.62 -5.59 14.14
C TYR A 216 -9.30 -5.85 14.89
N LEU A 217 -8.86 -7.11 14.86
CA LEU A 217 -7.56 -7.55 15.41
C LEU A 217 -6.61 -8.08 14.34
N GLY A 218 -7.11 -8.28 13.13
CA GLY A 218 -6.38 -8.74 11.97
C GLY A 218 -7.25 -8.83 10.75
N HIS A 219 -6.64 -9.15 9.62
CA HIS A 219 -7.33 -9.29 8.35
C HIS A 219 -6.55 -10.21 7.42
N CYS A 220 -7.28 -10.86 6.51
CA CYS A 220 -6.70 -11.58 5.38
C CYS A 220 -7.20 -10.97 4.07
N TRP A 221 -6.30 -10.78 3.11
CA TRP A 221 -6.64 -10.20 1.81
C TRP A 221 -5.78 -10.81 0.70
N LEU A 222 -5.97 -10.32 -0.53
CA LEU A 222 -5.28 -10.81 -1.72
C LEU A 222 -4.29 -9.75 -2.23
N ILE A 223 -3.08 -10.18 -2.55
CA ILE A 223 -2.16 -9.43 -3.41
C ILE A 223 -2.19 -10.07 -4.79
N ASP A 224 -2.57 -9.30 -5.81
CA ASP A 224 -2.83 -9.78 -7.17
C ASP A 224 -2.15 -8.92 -8.25
N GLY A 225 -1.23 -8.04 -7.84
CA GLY A 225 -0.38 -7.26 -8.73
C GLY A 225 0.88 -6.78 -8.02
N ALA A 226 1.96 -6.61 -8.78
CA ALA A 226 3.23 -6.10 -8.27
C ALA A 226 3.85 -5.13 -9.28
N ARG A 227 4.40 -4.04 -8.78
CA ARG A 227 5.05 -3.02 -9.60
C ARG A 227 6.41 -2.65 -9.05
N GLU A 228 7.35 -2.47 -9.96
CA GLU A 228 8.63 -1.84 -9.70
C GLU A 228 8.65 -0.48 -10.40
N LEU A 229 8.94 0.56 -9.63
CA LEU A 229 9.31 1.86 -10.17
C LEU A 229 10.81 2.06 -10.03
N ILE A 230 11.43 2.46 -11.13
CA ILE A 230 12.85 2.78 -11.18
C ILE A 230 13.05 4.21 -11.69
N ARG A 231 14.00 4.93 -11.08
CA ARG A 231 14.52 6.19 -11.61
C ARG A 231 16.04 6.25 -11.50
N THR A 232 16.64 6.99 -12.40
CA THR A 232 18.08 7.30 -12.39
C THR A 232 18.34 8.48 -11.46
N MET A 233 19.39 8.37 -10.66
CA MET A 233 19.97 9.43 -9.85
C MET A 233 21.33 9.80 -10.41
N THR A 234 21.49 11.05 -10.84
CA THR A 234 22.76 11.55 -11.39
C THR A 234 23.36 12.55 -10.41
N ASP A 235 24.53 12.20 -9.86
CA ASP A 235 25.33 13.07 -9.01
C ASP A 235 26.18 14.00 -9.87
N TYR A 236 26.09 15.30 -9.59
CA TYR A 236 26.89 16.34 -10.23
C TYR A 236 27.86 17.00 -9.25
N SER A 237 29.07 17.30 -9.72
CA SER A 237 29.99 18.18 -9.03
C SER A 237 29.46 19.62 -8.98
N ILE A 238 30.05 20.45 -8.11
CA ILE A 238 29.76 21.89 -8.07
C ILE A 238 30.05 22.62 -9.40
N TYR A 239 30.80 21.98 -10.31
CA TYR A 239 31.14 22.48 -11.64
C TYR A 239 30.23 21.92 -12.74
N GLY A 240 29.16 21.19 -12.39
CA GLY A 240 28.20 20.63 -13.33
C GLY A 240 28.69 19.39 -14.09
N LYS A 241 29.75 18.73 -13.61
CA LYS A 241 30.24 17.48 -14.20
C LYS A 241 29.57 16.28 -13.53
N VAL A 242 29.14 15.29 -14.31
CA VAL A 242 28.64 14.01 -13.77
C VAL A 242 29.75 13.29 -13.01
N GLU A 243 29.52 13.01 -11.73
CA GLU A 243 30.43 12.26 -10.85
C GLU A 243 29.94 10.84 -10.57
N GLY A 244 28.63 10.61 -10.67
CA GLY A 244 28.04 9.30 -10.41
C GLY A 244 26.68 9.13 -11.06
N ILE A 245 26.35 7.88 -11.37
CA ILE A 245 25.01 7.46 -11.78
C ILE A 245 24.64 6.28 -10.89
N SER A 246 23.50 6.38 -10.23
CA SER A 246 22.89 5.31 -9.44
C SER A 246 21.41 5.19 -9.76
N TYR A 247 20.75 4.17 -9.20
CA TYR A 247 19.33 3.92 -9.44
C TYR A 247 18.60 3.84 -8.10
N GLU A 248 17.40 4.40 -8.09
CA GLU A 248 16.45 4.22 -7.00
C GLU A 248 15.29 3.35 -7.49
N LYS A 249 14.96 2.34 -6.68
CA LYS A 249 13.81 1.48 -6.89
C LYS A 249 12.79 1.67 -5.77
N LYS A 250 11.51 1.58 -6.12
CA LYS A 250 10.37 1.53 -5.20
C LYS A 250 9.43 0.44 -5.66
N TYR A 251 8.88 -0.31 -4.72
CA TYR A 251 7.97 -1.39 -5.05
C TYR A 251 6.58 -1.11 -4.49
N TYR A 252 5.60 -1.59 -5.24
CA TYR A 252 4.20 -1.43 -4.92
C TYR A 252 3.47 -2.75 -5.14
N LEU A 253 2.53 -3.05 -4.26
CA LEU A 253 1.69 -4.25 -4.34
C LEU A 253 0.23 -3.81 -4.52
N HIS A 254 -0.47 -4.42 -5.48
CA HIS A 254 -1.91 -4.25 -5.58
C HIS A 254 -2.57 -5.08 -4.48
N CYS A 255 -3.33 -4.43 -3.60
CA CYS A 255 -4.09 -5.08 -2.55
C CYS A 255 -5.56 -5.05 -2.94
N ASN A 256 -6.16 -6.22 -3.05
CA ASN A 256 -7.61 -6.40 -3.03
C ASN A 256 -8.00 -6.80 -1.61
N PHE A 257 -8.60 -5.87 -0.87
CA PHE A 257 -8.88 -6.03 0.56
C PHE A 257 -10.12 -6.87 0.85
N GLY A 258 -10.89 -7.29 -0.17
CA GLY A 258 -12.12 -8.05 0.04
C GLY A 258 -13.20 -7.27 0.79
N TRP A 259 -13.31 -5.96 0.50
CA TRP A 259 -14.25 -5.04 1.15
C TRP A 259 -15.06 -4.24 0.12
N SER A 260 -15.72 -4.94 -0.82
CA SER A 260 -16.46 -4.34 -1.95
C SER A 260 -15.61 -3.42 -2.83
N GLY A 261 -14.32 -3.72 -2.97
CA GLY A 261 -13.37 -2.90 -3.72
C GLY A 261 -12.96 -1.60 -3.00
N ASN A 262 -13.50 -1.35 -1.80
CA ASN A 262 -13.19 -0.17 -1.03
C ASN A 262 -11.73 -0.23 -0.60
N PHE A 263 -10.98 0.84 -0.89
CA PHE A 263 -9.54 0.92 -0.66
C PHE A 263 -8.68 -0.01 -1.53
N ASP A 264 -9.22 -0.70 -2.53
CA ASP A 264 -8.36 -1.49 -3.43
C ASP A 264 -7.42 -0.56 -4.24
N GLY A 265 -6.18 -0.99 -4.43
CA GLY A 265 -5.17 -0.18 -5.11
C GLY A 265 -3.74 -0.62 -4.84
N TYR A 266 -2.77 0.22 -5.23
CA TYR A 266 -1.36 -0.04 -5.06
C TYR A 266 -0.80 0.61 -3.82
N TYR A 267 -0.11 -0.19 -3.00
CA TYR A 267 0.42 0.17 -1.70
C TYR A 267 1.93 0.01 -1.67
N TYR A 268 2.63 0.96 -1.03
CA TYR A 268 4.07 0.96 -0.89
C TYR A 268 4.52 -0.27 -0.09
N ASP A 269 5.39 -1.09 -0.69
CA ASP A 269 5.77 -2.40 -0.16
C ASP A 269 6.55 -2.31 1.18
N GLY A 270 7.30 -1.22 1.36
CA GLY A 270 8.27 -1.07 2.44
C GLY A 270 7.69 -1.03 3.85
N VAL A 271 6.36 -1.10 4.00
CA VAL A 271 5.67 -1.16 5.29
C VAL A 271 5.11 -2.55 5.61
N PHE A 272 5.20 -3.52 4.70
CA PHE A 272 4.57 -4.84 4.84
C PHE A 272 5.44 -5.91 5.50
N ASN A 273 6.58 -5.54 6.09
CA ASN A 273 7.54 -6.47 6.72
C ASN A 273 6.95 -7.33 7.86
N HIS A 274 5.77 -6.99 8.38
CA HIS A 274 5.09 -7.72 9.46
C HIS A 274 4.02 -8.69 8.97
N LEU A 275 3.79 -8.78 7.66
CA LEU A 275 2.77 -9.65 7.08
C LEU A 275 3.24 -11.11 6.98
N LYS A 276 2.26 -12.01 6.96
CA LYS A 276 2.42 -13.42 6.58
C LYS A 276 1.82 -13.64 5.20
N LEU A 277 2.50 -14.43 4.38
CA LEU A 277 2.06 -14.79 3.03
C LEU A 277 1.76 -16.28 2.96
N ILE A 278 0.75 -16.67 2.20
CA ILE A 278 0.59 -18.05 1.74
C ILE A 278 1.02 -18.11 0.27
N THR A 279 2.12 -18.81 0.03
CA THR A 279 2.74 -18.93 -1.31
C THR A 279 2.68 -20.37 -1.81
N GLY A 280 2.76 -20.60 -3.12
CA GLY A 280 2.81 -21.94 -3.70
C GLY A 280 1.44 -22.61 -3.83
N ILE A 281 0.34 -21.85 -3.84
CA ILE A 281 -1.00 -22.39 -4.10
C ILE A 281 -1.11 -22.80 -5.57
N ARG A 282 -1.44 -24.07 -5.85
CA ARG A 282 -1.55 -24.59 -7.22
C ARG A 282 -2.80 -25.45 -7.35
N LYS A 283 -3.54 -25.24 -8.44
CA LYS A 283 -4.69 -26.07 -8.81
C LYS A 283 -4.17 -27.35 -9.45
#